data_AF-A0A2A2E3M9-F1
#
_entry.id   AF-A0A2A2E3M9-F1
#
_cell.length_a   1.000
_cell.length_b   1.000
_cell.length_c   1.000
_cell.angle_alpha   90.00
_cell.angle_beta   90.00
_cell.angle_gamma   90.00
#
_symmetry.space_group_name_H-M   'P 1'
#
loop_
_entity.id
_entity.type
_entity.pdbx_description
1 polymer ?
#
loop_
_entity_poly.entity_id
_entity_poly.type
_entity_poly.pdbx_seq_one_letter_code
_entity_poly.pdbx_strand_id
1 'polypeptide(L)'
;MSRIIAATLLCLVASNILAGECEYDFNQDEKCDSYSVRPIEETEGMSNVTISLNGIGDITGKFNTGSAGIAPGYFPEELIIPLDYYSPHDTIQSVYTFRWNDELKTFLLKKESTWSEPYRSEEFSLNNRKIPPEARFPQDFEVKRIECCTSFSDFNTQTPKYKQLNEAEARESINDDISEIKKYLADGKNSKLFYNKLPPSEENRKPIPPDLIFELGTAITKSNVEALNNYAFYMQQSGNNVLAANLLEQIHNQFPQRVVTTLNLADSYWALDMKDSACHLYGEYRKRMMAIGKQDRIPKHVIPRSDCTAYMNKK
;
A
#
# COMPACT_ATOMS: atom_id res chain seq x y z
N MET A 1 -40.03 63.54 -26.79
CA MET A 1 -40.24 62.50 -25.76
C MET A 1 -39.75 61.18 -26.32
N SER A 2 -38.51 60.82 -25.97
CA SER A 2 -37.85 59.58 -26.41
C SER A 2 -38.31 58.41 -25.54
N ARG A 3 -38.62 57.27 -26.14
CA ARG A 3 -38.59 55.96 -25.46
C ARG A 3 -37.85 54.97 -26.35
N ILE A 4 -36.62 54.68 -25.93
CA ILE A 4 -35.77 53.60 -26.43
C ILE A 4 -36.30 52.32 -25.79
N ILE A 5 -36.74 51.36 -26.59
CA ILE A 5 -37.08 50.00 -26.12
C ILE A 5 -35.83 49.15 -26.33
N ALA A 6 -35.21 48.77 -25.23
CA ALA A 6 -34.07 47.87 -25.20
C ALA A 6 -34.51 46.43 -25.45
N ALA A 7 -33.73 45.72 -26.26
CA ALA A 7 -33.85 44.30 -26.53
C ALA A 7 -33.30 43.48 -25.36
N THR A 8 -33.95 42.37 -25.03
CA THR A 8 -33.33 41.30 -24.24
C THR A 8 -33.62 39.97 -24.93
N LEU A 9 -32.66 39.54 -25.75
CA LEU A 9 -32.61 38.20 -26.32
C LEU A 9 -32.06 37.27 -25.21
N LEU A 10 -32.91 36.41 -24.67
CA LEU A 10 -32.53 35.45 -23.64
C LEU A 10 -31.78 34.29 -24.31
N CYS A 11 -30.45 34.30 -24.26
CA CYS A 11 -29.64 33.12 -24.57
C CYS A 11 -29.76 32.12 -23.42
N LEU A 12 -30.56 31.08 -23.60
CA LEU A 12 -30.47 29.85 -22.81
C LEU A 12 -29.22 29.10 -23.25
N VAL A 13 -28.10 29.32 -22.57
CA VAL A 13 -26.95 28.42 -22.65
C VAL A 13 -27.23 27.26 -21.70
N ALA A 14 -27.55 26.11 -22.27
CA ALA A 14 -27.61 24.86 -21.54
C ALA A 14 -26.20 24.51 -21.05
N SER A 15 -25.96 24.66 -19.75
CA SER A 15 -24.80 24.06 -19.09
C SER A 15 -25.11 22.59 -18.84
N ASN A 16 -24.72 21.74 -19.79
CA ASN A 16 -24.51 20.33 -19.51
C ASN A 16 -23.36 20.23 -18.50
N ILE A 17 -23.69 20.11 -17.22
CA ILE A 17 -22.73 19.68 -16.20
C ILE A 17 -22.42 18.22 -16.54
N LEU A 18 -21.27 17.99 -17.16
CA LEU A 18 -20.62 16.68 -17.12
C LEU A 18 -20.43 16.36 -15.63
N ALA A 19 -21.20 15.39 -15.11
CA ALA A 19 -20.94 14.84 -13.79
C ALA A 19 -19.49 14.30 -13.81
N GLY A 20 -18.62 14.92 -13.02
CA GLY A 20 -17.25 14.44 -12.85
C GLY A 20 -17.28 13.00 -12.33
N GLU A 21 -16.29 12.20 -12.73
CA GLU A 21 -16.12 10.87 -12.15
C GLU A 21 -15.99 10.98 -10.63
N CYS A 22 -16.62 10.04 -9.93
CA CYS A 22 -16.54 9.93 -8.48
C CYS A 22 -15.09 9.73 -8.05
N GLU A 23 -14.50 10.71 -7.38
CA GLU A 23 -13.10 10.62 -6.95
C GLU A 23 -12.96 9.75 -5.70
N TYR A 24 -13.90 9.86 -4.77
CA TYR A 24 -13.89 9.16 -3.49
C TYR A 24 -15.24 8.53 -3.18
N ASP A 25 -15.19 7.27 -2.76
CA ASP A 25 -16.28 6.48 -2.19
C ASP A 25 -15.67 5.69 -1.01
N PHE A 26 -15.62 6.33 0.16
CA PHE A 26 -14.85 5.83 1.31
C PHE A 26 -15.56 4.66 2.00
N ASN A 27 -16.89 4.61 1.95
CA ASN A 27 -17.70 3.54 2.52
C ASN A 27 -18.20 2.52 1.48
N GLN A 28 -17.82 2.68 0.21
CA GLN A 28 -18.14 1.77 -0.90
C GLN A 28 -19.66 1.61 -1.13
N ASP A 29 -20.42 2.70 -0.96
CA ASP A 29 -21.88 2.71 -1.14
C ASP A 29 -22.34 3.16 -2.54
N GLU A 30 -21.39 3.26 -3.48
CA GLU A 30 -21.56 3.73 -4.86
C GLU A 30 -21.98 5.21 -4.97
N LYS A 31 -21.87 5.98 -3.89
CA LYS A 31 -22.08 7.43 -3.91
C LYS A 31 -20.77 8.17 -3.68
N CYS A 32 -20.72 9.38 -4.21
CA CYS A 32 -19.54 10.21 -4.07
C CYS A 32 -19.51 10.92 -2.74
N ASP A 33 -18.39 10.73 -2.07
CA ASP A 33 -18.03 11.38 -0.84
C ASP A 33 -17.09 12.56 -1.11
N SER A 34 -16.90 13.38 -0.08
CA SER A 34 -15.87 14.42 -0.09
C SER A 34 -15.21 14.51 1.26
N TYR A 35 -14.05 15.15 1.32
CA TYR A 35 -13.38 15.41 2.58
C TYR A 35 -12.73 16.79 2.59
N SER A 36 -12.45 17.30 3.78
CA SER A 36 -11.62 18.49 3.97
C SER A 36 -10.65 18.30 5.13
N VAL A 37 -9.46 18.88 4.98
CA VAL A 37 -8.42 18.92 6.00
C VAL A 37 -8.13 20.38 6.28
N ARG A 38 -8.36 20.82 7.52
CA ARG A 38 -8.20 22.22 7.93
C ARG A 38 -7.22 22.30 9.09
N PRO A 39 -6.07 22.97 8.93
CA PRO A 39 -5.12 23.19 10.02
C PRO A 39 -5.78 23.87 11.22
N ILE A 40 -5.36 23.51 12.42
CA ILE A 40 -5.78 24.13 13.68
C ILE A 40 -4.70 25.13 14.08
N GLU A 41 -4.98 26.44 13.94
CA GLU A 41 -3.98 27.51 14.10
C GLU A 41 -3.22 27.47 15.44
N GLU A 42 -3.86 27.00 16.51
CA GLU A 42 -3.30 26.98 17.86
C GLU A 42 -2.44 25.73 18.16
N THR A 43 -2.33 24.76 17.25
CA THR A 43 -1.59 23.52 17.50
C THR A 43 -0.87 23.06 16.24
N GLU A 44 0.47 23.17 16.26
CA GLU A 44 1.33 22.79 15.14
C GLU A 44 1.06 21.35 14.68
N GLY A 45 0.97 21.15 13.36
CA GLY A 45 0.72 19.86 12.71
C GLY A 45 -0.71 19.30 12.84
N MET A 46 -1.51 19.81 13.78
CA MET A 46 -2.88 19.34 13.99
C MET A 46 -3.85 19.90 12.96
N SER A 47 -4.70 19.03 12.43
CA SER A 47 -5.75 19.36 11.48
C SER A 47 -7.09 18.75 11.90
N ASN A 48 -8.16 19.51 11.69
CA ASN A 48 -9.51 18.97 11.65
C ASN A 48 -9.70 18.27 10.30
N VAL A 49 -9.96 16.96 10.35
CA VAL A 49 -10.35 16.18 9.19
C VAL A 49 -11.85 15.97 9.23
N THR A 50 -12.54 16.30 8.15
CA THR A 50 -13.99 16.09 7.98
C THR A 50 -14.23 15.26 6.73
N ILE A 51 -14.98 14.17 6.87
CA ILE A 51 -15.42 13.31 5.77
C ILE A 51 -16.93 13.48 5.66
N SER A 52 -17.40 13.95 4.52
CA SER A 52 -18.81 14.16 4.24
C SER A 52 -19.32 13.00 3.41
N LEU A 53 -20.06 12.08 4.06
CA LEU A 53 -20.62 10.89 3.44
C LEU A 53 -22.04 11.15 2.94
N ASN A 54 -22.30 10.84 1.67
CA ASN A 54 -23.57 11.17 1.05
C ASN A 54 -24.75 10.38 1.64
N GLY A 55 -25.67 11.10 2.30
CA GLY A 55 -26.86 10.52 2.94
C GLY A 55 -26.63 9.99 4.35
N ILE A 56 -25.43 10.15 4.90
CA ILE A 56 -25.10 9.81 6.30
C ILE A 56 -24.79 11.09 7.08
N GLY A 57 -23.98 11.98 6.51
CA GLY A 57 -23.54 13.22 7.15
C GLY A 57 -22.03 13.28 7.35
N ASP A 58 -21.61 14.24 8.18
CA ASP A 58 -20.19 14.51 8.40
C ASP A 58 -19.64 13.68 9.56
N ILE A 59 -18.47 13.08 9.33
CA ILE A 59 -17.64 12.42 10.35
C ILE A 59 -16.37 13.25 10.49
N THR A 60 -16.12 13.73 11.71
CA THR A 60 -14.96 14.58 12.01
C THR A 60 -14.02 13.93 13.00
N GLY A 61 -12.73 14.27 12.93
CA GLY A 61 -11.70 13.90 13.90
C GLY A 61 -10.51 14.86 13.81
N LYS A 62 -9.69 14.93 14.86
CA LYS A 62 -8.48 15.76 14.89
C LYS A 62 -7.24 14.90 14.89
N PHE A 63 -6.35 15.16 13.95
CA PHE A 63 -5.14 14.36 13.74
C PHE A 63 -3.96 15.27 13.48
N ASN A 64 -2.79 14.86 13.94
CA ASN A 64 -1.55 15.51 13.57
C ASN A 64 -1.13 15.00 12.19
N THR A 65 -1.74 15.51 11.12
CA THR A 65 -1.44 15.07 9.75
C THR A 65 -0.27 15.85 9.15
N GLY A 66 0.22 16.89 9.83
CA GLY A 66 1.21 17.81 9.28
C GLY A 66 0.70 18.43 7.97
N SER A 67 1.45 18.22 6.91
CA SER A 67 1.11 18.64 5.54
C SER A 67 0.38 17.57 4.72
N ALA A 68 0.17 16.36 5.27
CA ALA A 68 -0.57 15.31 4.60
C ALA A 68 -2.09 15.52 4.67
N GLY A 69 -2.77 14.90 3.71
CA GLY A 69 -4.23 14.75 3.70
C GLY A 69 -4.67 13.41 4.26
N ILE A 70 -5.70 12.83 3.65
CA ILE A 70 -6.16 11.46 3.89
C ILE A 70 -6.11 10.68 2.58
N ALA A 71 -6.13 9.36 2.65
CA ALA A 71 -6.19 8.51 1.46
C ALA A 71 -7.13 7.32 1.66
N PRO A 72 -7.80 6.83 0.60
CA PRO A 72 -8.38 5.50 0.62
C PRO A 72 -7.32 4.44 0.96
N GLY A 73 -7.72 3.43 1.73
CA GLY A 73 -6.83 2.34 2.12
C GLY A 73 -6.70 1.23 1.07
N TYR A 74 -6.02 0.17 1.49
CA TYR A 74 -5.62 -0.91 0.60
C TYR A 74 -6.74 -1.91 0.36
N PHE A 75 -7.47 -2.26 1.41
CA PHE A 75 -8.73 -2.98 1.28
C PHE A 75 -9.87 -1.98 1.04
N PRO A 76 -10.99 -2.42 0.41
CA PRO A 76 -12.17 -1.58 0.32
C PRO A 76 -12.62 -1.16 1.71
N GLU A 77 -13.26 0.01 1.77
CA GLU A 77 -13.79 0.61 3.00
C GLU A 77 -12.72 1.06 4.01
N GLU A 78 -11.44 0.95 3.67
CA GLU A 78 -10.36 1.47 4.49
C GLU A 78 -10.09 2.94 4.22
N LEU A 79 -9.65 3.63 5.27
CA LEU A 79 -9.20 5.01 5.25
C LEU A 79 -7.87 5.12 5.99
N ILE A 80 -6.92 5.83 5.39
CA ILE A 80 -5.58 6.05 5.95
C ILE A 80 -5.42 7.52 6.35
N ILE A 81 -4.92 7.72 7.56
CA ILE A 81 -4.50 9.03 8.09
C ILE A 81 -2.99 8.97 8.36
N PRO A 82 -2.16 9.57 7.48
CA PRO A 82 -0.75 9.80 7.78
C PRO A 82 -0.61 10.73 8.99
N LEU A 83 0.33 10.40 9.87
CA LEU A 83 0.62 11.14 11.10
C LEU A 83 2.00 11.76 11.02
N ASP A 84 2.17 12.93 11.64
CA ASP A 84 3.43 13.66 11.75
C ASP A 84 4.12 13.92 10.39
N TYR A 85 3.34 14.04 9.31
CA TYR A 85 3.89 14.18 7.96
C TYR A 85 4.29 15.63 7.66
N TYR A 86 5.47 16.05 8.14
CA TYR A 86 5.96 17.41 7.91
C TYR A 86 6.77 17.55 6.61
N SER A 87 7.39 16.47 6.13
CA SER A 87 8.30 16.52 5.00
C SER A 87 8.24 15.26 4.13
N PRO A 88 8.39 15.40 2.80
CA PRO A 88 8.58 14.25 1.92
C PRO A 88 9.89 13.48 2.18
N HIS A 89 10.80 14.04 2.99
CA HIS A 89 12.11 13.47 3.32
C HIS A 89 12.18 12.81 4.71
N ASP A 90 11.08 12.84 5.48
CA ASP A 90 11.05 12.15 6.77
C ASP A 90 11.23 10.64 6.54
N THR A 91 12.18 10.02 7.21
CA THR A 91 12.34 8.57 7.08
C THR A 91 11.27 7.83 7.87
N ILE A 92 10.79 8.40 8.98
CA ILE A 92 9.79 7.73 9.82
C ILE A 92 8.40 7.99 9.25
N GLN A 93 7.66 6.92 8.99
CA GLN A 93 6.27 6.97 8.58
C GLN A 93 5.42 6.51 9.75
N SER A 94 4.34 7.23 10.04
CA SER A 94 3.33 6.82 11.01
C SER A 94 1.95 6.98 10.39
N VAL A 95 1.06 6.00 10.56
CA VAL A 95 -0.30 6.04 10.02
C VAL A 95 -1.32 5.44 10.99
N TYR A 96 -2.53 5.99 10.96
CA TYR A 96 -3.72 5.27 11.39
C TYR A 96 -4.44 4.67 10.17
N THR A 97 -4.88 3.43 10.30
CA THR A 97 -5.82 2.81 9.36
C THR A 97 -7.16 2.62 10.05
N PHE A 98 -8.20 3.16 9.45
CA PHE A 98 -9.58 2.95 9.83
C PHE A 98 -10.28 2.09 8.79
N ARG A 99 -11.38 1.44 9.18
CA ARG A 99 -12.29 0.74 8.27
C ARG A 99 -13.73 1.12 8.58
N TRP A 100 -14.55 1.28 7.54
CA TRP A 100 -15.98 1.54 7.68
C TRP A 100 -16.64 0.43 8.51
N ASN A 101 -17.58 0.83 9.36
CA ASN A 101 -18.48 -0.08 10.04
C ASN A 101 -19.91 0.32 9.69
N ASP A 102 -20.59 -0.54 8.94
CA ASP A 102 -21.94 -0.23 8.45
C ASP A 102 -22.99 -0.17 9.56
N GLU A 103 -22.84 -0.97 10.62
CA GLU A 103 -23.79 -1.00 11.73
C GLU A 103 -23.77 0.29 12.55
N LEU A 104 -22.56 0.78 12.84
CA LEU A 104 -22.34 2.00 13.62
C LEU A 104 -22.30 3.27 12.76
N LYS A 105 -22.31 3.12 11.43
CA LYS A 105 -22.20 4.21 10.45
C LYS A 105 -21.00 5.13 10.72
N THR A 106 -19.85 4.54 11.05
CA THR A 106 -18.61 5.27 11.34
C THR A 106 -17.37 4.49 10.93
N PHE A 107 -16.22 5.17 10.85
CA PHE A 107 -14.92 4.56 10.64
C PHE A 107 -14.32 4.14 12.00
N LEU A 108 -13.93 2.88 12.12
CA LEU A 108 -13.31 2.33 13.33
C LEU A 108 -11.81 2.14 13.13
N LEU A 109 -11.02 2.52 14.13
CA LEU A 109 -9.57 2.33 14.12
C LEU A 109 -9.24 0.84 14.09
N LYS A 110 -8.46 0.42 13.10
CA LYS A 110 -8.03 -0.97 12.92
C LYS A 110 -6.59 -1.17 13.35
N LYS A 111 -5.71 -0.24 12.98
CA LYS A 111 -4.30 -0.29 13.34
C LYS A 111 -3.67 1.08 13.40
N GLU A 112 -2.63 1.14 14.23
CA GLU A 112 -1.61 2.17 14.25
C GLU A 112 -0.31 1.52 13.79
N SER A 113 0.43 2.17 12.89
CA SER A 113 1.66 1.60 12.33
C SER A 113 2.72 2.66 12.15
N THR A 114 3.94 2.31 12.55
CA THR A 114 5.14 3.13 12.36
C THR A 114 6.23 2.30 11.72
N TRP A 115 6.99 2.87 10.79
CA TRP A 115 8.16 2.23 10.19
C TRP A 115 9.14 3.27 9.66
N SER A 116 10.34 2.84 9.29
CA SER A 116 11.35 3.69 8.67
C SER A 116 11.51 3.34 7.20
N GLU A 117 11.65 4.37 6.36
CA GLU A 117 11.93 4.33 4.93
C GLU A 117 13.25 5.06 4.66
N PRO A 118 14.40 4.37 4.81
CA PRO A 118 15.72 5.03 4.75
C PRO A 118 15.98 5.75 3.43
N TYR A 119 15.41 5.25 2.34
CA TYR A 119 15.52 5.86 1.00
C TYR A 119 14.93 7.27 0.90
N ARG A 120 14.07 7.70 1.83
CA ARG A 120 13.50 9.06 1.87
C ARG A 120 14.49 10.10 2.39
N SER A 121 15.53 9.68 3.11
CA SER A 121 16.55 10.56 3.68
C SER A 121 17.06 11.58 2.67
N GLU A 122 17.29 12.81 3.12
CA GLU A 122 17.90 13.89 2.33
C GLU A 122 19.27 13.49 1.74
N GLU A 123 19.98 12.58 2.41
CA GLU A 123 21.23 12.01 1.92
C GLU A 123 21.07 11.45 0.49
N PHE A 124 19.97 10.78 0.21
CA PHE A 124 19.72 10.16 -1.09
C PHE A 124 18.85 11.03 -2.00
N SER A 125 17.86 11.70 -1.43
CA SER A 125 16.86 12.45 -2.19
C SER A 125 17.33 13.83 -2.66
N LEU A 126 18.26 14.48 -1.94
CA LEU A 126 18.79 15.80 -2.32
C LEU A 126 20.23 15.73 -2.84
N ASN A 127 21.06 14.86 -2.27
CA ASN A 127 22.50 14.82 -2.59
C ASN A 127 22.86 13.88 -3.76
N ASN A 128 21.86 13.37 -4.51
CA ASN A 128 22.03 12.45 -5.64
C ASN A 128 22.92 11.22 -5.34
N ARG A 129 23.01 10.80 -4.07
CA ARG A 129 23.72 9.58 -3.70
C ARG A 129 22.92 8.37 -4.13
N LYS A 130 23.61 7.37 -4.68
CA LYS A 130 22.96 6.09 -5.03
C LYS A 130 22.47 5.43 -3.74
N ILE A 131 21.17 5.15 -3.67
CA ILE A 131 20.57 4.43 -2.54
C ILE A 131 21.16 3.01 -2.52
N PRO A 132 21.85 2.62 -1.43
CA PRO A 132 22.39 1.29 -1.30
C PRO A 132 21.24 0.27 -1.21
N PRO A 133 21.41 -0.98 -1.67
CA PRO A 133 20.32 -1.96 -1.75
C PRO A 133 19.50 -2.11 -0.47
N GLU A 134 20.17 -2.17 0.68
CA GLU A 134 19.57 -2.32 2.01
C GLU A 134 18.66 -1.14 2.39
N ALA A 135 19.04 0.10 2.04
CA ALA A 135 18.27 1.30 2.37
C ALA A 135 17.00 1.45 1.51
N ARG A 136 16.81 0.59 0.50
CA ARG A 136 15.60 0.61 -0.35
C ARG A 136 14.42 -0.07 0.32
N PHE A 137 14.66 -0.85 1.36
CA PHE A 137 13.62 -1.61 2.04
C PHE A 137 13.13 -0.83 3.26
N PRO A 138 11.80 -0.72 3.45
CA PRO A 138 11.23 -0.32 4.72
C PRO A 138 11.70 -1.24 5.86
N GLN A 139 11.93 -0.66 7.03
CA GLN A 139 12.50 -1.33 8.20
C GLN A 139 11.90 -0.78 9.50
N ASP A 140 12.29 -1.35 10.64
CA ASP A 140 11.94 -0.85 11.98
C ASP A 140 10.42 -0.72 12.22
N PHE A 141 9.66 -1.74 11.80
CA PHE A 141 8.20 -1.77 11.92
C PHE A 141 7.72 -1.94 13.37
N GLU A 142 6.78 -1.09 13.76
CA GLU A 142 5.93 -1.24 14.93
C GLU A 142 4.46 -1.17 14.48
N VAL A 143 3.75 -2.30 14.53
CA VAL A 143 2.35 -2.39 14.12
C VAL A 143 1.48 -2.83 15.29
N LYS A 144 0.51 -1.99 15.64
CA LYS A 144 -0.47 -2.25 16.70
C LYS A 144 -1.85 -2.44 16.08
N ARG A 145 -2.34 -3.69 16.05
CA ARG A 145 -3.75 -3.94 15.75
C ARG A 145 -4.61 -3.60 16.97
N ILE A 146 -5.66 -2.84 16.72
CA ILE A 146 -6.46 -2.22 17.77
C ILE A 146 -7.74 -3.02 17.98
N GLU A 147 -8.06 -3.28 19.24
CA GLU A 147 -9.35 -3.82 19.64
C GLU A 147 -10.43 -2.80 19.29
N CYS A 148 -11.55 -3.28 18.75
CA CYS A 148 -12.72 -2.44 18.52
C CYS A 148 -13.12 -1.71 19.83
N CYS A 149 -13.73 -0.53 19.81
CA CYS A 149 -14.39 0.16 18.70
C CYS A 149 -14.10 1.65 18.74
N THR A 150 -12.82 2.02 18.78
CA THR A 150 -12.42 3.43 18.74
C THR A 150 -12.84 4.04 17.42
N SER A 151 -13.77 5.00 17.49
CA SER A 151 -14.35 5.66 16.32
C SER A 151 -13.46 6.80 15.85
N PHE A 152 -13.57 7.17 14.58
CA PHE A 152 -12.91 8.35 14.01
C PHE A 152 -13.24 9.63 14.80
N SER A 153 -14.48 9.76 15.27
CA SER A 153 -14.94 10.92 16.02
C SER A 153 -14.49 10.96 17.48
N ASP A 154 -13.95 9.87 18.01
CA ASP A 154 -13.33 9.87 19.34
C ASP A 154 -12.08 10.77 19.37
N PHE A 155 -11.46 11.04 18.22
CA PHE A 155 -10.31 11.92 18.06
C PHE A 155 -10.66 13.42 18.08
N ASN A 156 -11.93 13.83 18.23
CA ASN A 156 -12.31 15.25 18.18
C ASN A 156 -11.83 16.09 19.38
N THR A 157 -11.64 15.46 20.54
CA THR A 157 -11.28 16.15 21.78
C THR A 157 -9.81 15.93 22.12
N GLN A 158 -9.37 14.67 22.09
CA GLN A 158 -8.01 14.22 22.38
C GLN A 158 -7.78 12.87 21.71
N THR A 159 -6.52 12.44 21.63
CA THR A 159 -6.20 11.06 21.22
C THR A 159 -6.85 10.08 22.21
N PRO A 160 -7.77 9.21 21.75
CA PRO A 160 -8.43 8.25 22.62
C PRO A 160 -7.41 7.22 23.12
N LYS A 161 -7.64 6.70 24.32
CA LYS A 161 -6.93 5.51 24.79
C LYS A 161 -7.62 4.29 24.22
N TYR A 162 -6.88 3.47 23.50
CA TYR A 162 -7.37 2.23 22.92
C TYR A 162 -6.51 1.05 23.35
N LYS A 163 -7.10 -0.15 23.31
CA LYS A 163 -6.44 -1.38 23.68
C LYS A 163 -5.92 -2.09 22.44
N GLN A 164 -4.68 -2.57 22.50
CA GLN A 164 -4.11 -3.42 21.47
C GLN A 164 -4.67 -4.83 21.59
N LEU A 165 -4.94 -5.47 20.45
CA LEU A 165 -5.22 -6.91 20.39
C LEU A 165 -4.05 -7.70 20.96
N ASN A 166 -4.35 -8.84 21.59
CA ASN A 166 -3.30 -9.76 21.97
C ASN A 166 -2.72 -10.48 20.73
N GLU A 167 -1.61 -11.21 20.90
CA GLU A 167 -0.91 -11.85 19.78
C GLU A 167 -1.78 -12.82 18.98
N ALA A 168 -2.66 -13.58 19.64
CA ALA A 168 -3.53 -14.56 18.98
C ALA A 168 -4.63 -13.87 18.17
N GLU A 169 -5.26 -12.84 18.73
CA GLU A 169 -6.27 -12.02 18.06
C GLU A 169 -5.67 -11.25 16.87
N ALA A 170 -4.47 -10.68 17.05
CA ALA A 170 -3.75 -10.01 15.97
C ALA A 170 -3.41 -11.01 14.85
N ARG A 171 -2.99 -12.22 15.20
CA ARG A 171 -2.71 -13.29 14.24
C ARG A 171 -3.96 -13.71 13.45
N GLU A 172 -5.10 -13.81 14.12
CA GLU A 172 -6.39 -14.10 13.47
C GLU A 172 -6.77 -12.97 12.51
N SER A 173 -6.66 -11.71 12.94
CA SER A 173 -6.94 -10.57 12.08
C SER A 173 -6.02 -10.49 10.85
N ILE A 174 -4.73 -10.84 10.96
CA ILE A 174 -3.84 -10.94 9.80
C ILE A 174 -4.26 -12.08 8.86
N ASN A 175 -4.76 -13.20 9.39
CA ASN A 175 -5.27 -14.30 8.56
C ASN A 175 -6.54 -13.91 7.79
N ASP A 176 -7.36 -13.01 8.33
CA ASP A 176 -8.50 -12.44 7.61
C ASP A 176 -8.04 -11.60 6.42
N ASP A 177 -7.03 -10.75 6.59
CA ASP A 177 -6.43 -9.96 5.50
C ASP A 177 -5.83 -10.88 4.43
N ILE A 178 -5.15 -11.96 4.82
CA ILE A 178 -4.66 -12.99 3.89
C ILE A 178 -5.81 -13.61 3.10
N SER A 179 -6.93 -13.87 3.76
CA SER A 179 -8.13 -14.44 3.14
C SER A 179 -8.78 -13.45 2.18
N GLU A 180 -8.78 -12.16 2.51
CA GLU A 180 -9.24 -11.08 1.63
C GLU A 180 -8.34 -10.96 0.39
N ILE A 181 -7.01 -10.93 0.56
CA ILE A 181 -6.04 -10.96 -0.54
C ILE A 181 -6.30 -12.15 -1.46
N LYS A 182 -6.48 -13.36 -0.91
CA LYS A 182 -6.78 -14.57 -1.68
C LYS A 182 -8.02 -14.43 -2.57
N LYS A 183 -9.07 -13.76 -2.10
CA LYS A 183 -10.29 -13.52 -2.89
C LYS A 183 -9.97 -12.66 -4.11
N TYR A 184 -9.28 -11.54 -3.91
CA TYR A 184 -8.93 -10.63 -5.01
C TYR A 184 -7.86 -11.16 -5.96
N LEU A 185 -7.02 -12.09 -5.50
CA LEU A 185 -6.01 -12.74 -6.34
C LEU A 185 -6.59 -13.64 -7.43
N ALA A 186 -7.87 -14.01 -7.36
CA ALA A 186 -8.54 -14.75 -8.42
C ALA A 186 -8.46 -14.03 -9.78
N ASP A 187 -8.40 -12.69 -9.77
CA ASP A 187 -8.27 -11.83 -10.96
C ASP A 187 -6.81 -11.70 -11.46
N GLY A 188 -5.85 -12.32 -10.75
CA GLY A 188 -4.43 -12.34 -11.07
C GLY A 188 -3.83 -10.93 -11.20
N LYS A 189 -3.10 -10.69 -12.29
CA LYS A 189 -2.39 -9.42 -12.53
C LYS A 189 -3.30 -8.21 -12.76
N ASN A 190 -4.58 -8.43 -13.05
CA ASN A 190 -5.57 -7.36 -13.27
C ASN A 190 -6.39 -7.08 -12.00
N SER A 191 -6.04 -7.71 -10.89
CA SER A 191 -6.72 -7.52 -9.61
C SER A 191 -6.72 -6.06 -9.17
N LYS A 192 -7.84 -5.64 -8.56
CA LYS A 192 -8.01 -4.32 -7.91
C LYS A 192 -7.03 -4.07 -6.76
N LEU A 193 -6.34 -5.12 -6.29
CA LEU A 193 -5.21 -5.00 -5.36
C LEU A 193 -4.06 -4.18 -5.94
N PHE A 194 -3.83 -4.24 -7.25
CA PHE A 194 -2.64 -3.65 -7.87
C PHE A 194 -2.92 -2.39 -8.68
N TYR A 195 -4.18 -2.19 -9.11
CA TYR A 195 -4.59 -1.06 -9.92
C TYR A 195 -5.95 -0.52 -9.51
N ASN A 196 -6.06 0.80 -9.39
CA ASN A 196 -7.32 1.50 -9.09
C ASN A 196 -8.30 1.46 -10.27
N LYS A 197 -7.76 1.51 -11.51
CA LYS A 197 -8.53 1.46 -12.75
C LYS A 197 -7.82 0.56 -13.78
N LEU A 198 -8.59 -0.03 -14.67
CA LEU A 198 -8.08 -0.73 -15.84
C LEU A 198 -8.17 0.19 -17.08
N PRO A 199 -7.26 0.07 -18.06
CA PRO A 199 -6.15 -0.88 -18.12
C PRO A 199 -4.99 -0.54 -17.15
N PRO A 200 -4.13 -1.52 -16.82
CA PRO A 200 -2.94 -1.29 -15.99
C PRO A 200 -2.04 -0.19 -16.54
N SER A 201 -1.68 0.76 -15.70
CA SER A 201 -0.69 1.80 -15.97
C SER A 201 0.03 2.19 -14.67
N GLU A 202 1.17 2.86 -14.78
CA GLU A 202 1.88 3.42 -13.61
C GLU A 202 0.99 4.38 -12.82
N GLU A 203 0.25 5.26 -13.52
CA GLU A 203 -0.66 6.25 -12.91
C GLU A 203 -1.84 5.61 -12.17
N ASN A 204 -2.27 4.43 -12.63
CA ASN A 204 -3.37 3.69 -12.00
C ASN A 204 -2.89 2.70 -10.93
N ARG A 205 -1.57 2.58 -10.69
CA ARG A 205 -1.04 1.62 -9.71
C ARG A 205 -1.57 1.96 -8.31
N LYS A 206 -2.12 0.96 -7.64
CA LYS A 206 -2.54 1.08 -6.25
C LYS A 206 -1.33 0.97 -5.32
N PRO A 207 -1.11 1.91 -4.39
CA PRO A 207 -0.03 1.81 -3.41
C PRO A 207 -0.30 0.62 -2.47
N ILE A 208 0.74 -0.17 -2.22
CA ILE A 208 0.69 -1.32 -1.33
C ILE A 208 1.30 -0.91 0.03
N PRO A 209 0.58 -1.08 1.16
CA PRO A 209 1.08 -0.66 2.46
C PRO A 209 2.29 -1.50 2.92
N PRO A 210 3.44 -0.89 3.26
CA PRO A 210 4.62 -1.63 3.76
C PRO A 210 4.36 -2.41 5.05
N ASP A 211 3.57 -1.85 5.95
CA ASP A 211 3.17 -2.45 7.23
C ASP A 211 2.34 -3.73 7.04
N LEU A 212 1.43 -3.74 6.05
CA LEU A 212 0.73 -4.96 5.66
C LEU A 212 1.73 -6.04 5.23
N ILE A 213 2.69 -5.70 4.38
CA ILE A 213 3.69 -6.68 3.89
C ILE A 213 4.53 -7.25 5.02
N PHE A 214 4.93 -6.41 5.97
CA PHE A 214 5.59 -6.84 7.20
C PHE A 214 4.72 -7.84 7.98
N GLU A 215 3.45 -7.50 8.26
CA GLU A 215 2.54 -8.37 9.01
C GLU A 215 2.31 -9.72 8.31
N LEU A 216 2.09 -9.71 6.99
CA LEU A 216 1.93 -10.93 6.19
C LEU A 216 3.14 -11.87 6.33
N GLY A 217 4.33 -11.29 6.35
CA GLY A 217 5.59 -11.99 6.55
C GLY A 217 5.70 -12.71 7.91
N THR A 218 5.12 -12.14 8.96
CA THR A 218 5.04 -12.79 10.29
C THR A 218 4.04 -13.95 10.34
N ALA A 219 3.12 -14.02 9.38
CA ALA A 219 1.99 -14.95 9.34
C ALA A 219 2.08 -16.03 8.25
N ILE A 220 3.26 -16.25 7.67
CA ILE A 220 3.44 -17.27 6.64
C ILE A 220 3.32 -18.68 7.25
N THR A 221 2.52 -19.52 6.59
CA THR A 221 2.27 -20.91 6.96
C THR A 221 2.22 -21.79 5.71
N LYS A 222 2.24 -23.11 5.89
CA LYS A 222 2.08 -24.07 4.77
C LYS A 222 0.77 -23.88 3.99
N SER A 223 -0.30 -23.40 4.64
CA SER A 223 -1.63 -23.25 4.02
C SER A 223 -1.81 -21.93 3.27
N ASN A 224 -0.94 -20.93 3.48
CA ASN A 224 -1.06 -19.63 2.82
C ASN A 224 0.16 -19.26 1.95
N VAL A 225 1.29 -19.96 2.07
CA VAL A 225 2.54 -19.63 1.37
C VAL A 225 2.38 -19.55 -0.16
N GLU A 226 1.49 -20.35 -0.74
CA GLU A 226 1.20 -20.27 -2.18
C GLU A 226 0.54 -18.96 -2.57
N ALA A 227 -0.49 -18.56 -1.82
CA ALA A 227 -1.19 -17.30 -2.06
C ALA A 227 -0.26 -16.11 -1.85
N LEU A 228 0.55 -16.11 -0.79
CA LEU A 228 1.50 -15.03 -0.51
C LEU A 228 2.62 -14.95 -1.57
N ASN A 229 3.10 -16.09 -2.07
CA ASN A 229 4.04 -16.09 -3.20
C ASN A 229 3.40 -15.54 -4.49
N ASN A 230 2.14 -15.91 -4.77
CA ASN A 230 1.42 -15.40 -5.93
C ASN A 230 1.13 -13.89 -5.79
N TYR A 231 0.78 -13.45 -4.59
CA TYR A 231 0.64 -12.04 -4.25
C TYR A 231 1.92 -11.28 -4.56
N ALA A 232 3.06 -11.72 -4.03
CA ALA A 232 4.35 -11.08 -4.30
C ALA A 232 4.77 -11.14 -5.77
N PHE A 233 4.46 -12.22 -6.48
CA PHE A 233 4.65 -12.30 -7.91
C PHE A 233 3.88 -11.19 -8.64
N TYR A 234 2.59 -10.99 -8.34
CA TYR A 234 1.82 -9.93 -8.99
C TYR A 234 2.20 -8.52 -8.53
N MET A 235 2.66 -8.34 -7.28
CA MET A 235 3.31 -7.11 -6.84
C MET A 235 4.53 -6.78 -7.71
N GLN A 236 5.40 -7.76 -7.95
CA GLN A 236 6.56 -7.62 -8.82
C GLN A 236 6.14 -7.28 -10.26
N GLN A 237 5.15 -7.99 -10.82
CA GLN A 237 4.63 -7.73 -12.17
C GLN A 237 3.98 -6.34 -12.29
N SER A 238 3.41 -5.82 -11.21
CA SER A 238 2.87 -4.47 -11.18
C SER A 238 3.94 -3.41 -10.95
N GLY A 239 5.21 -3.77 -10.73
CA GLY A 239 6.34 -2.85 -10.55
C GLY A 239 6.73 -2.57 -9.10
N ASN A 240 5.99 -3.12 -8.13
CA ASN A 240 6.27 -3.02 -6.69
C ASN A 240 7.40 -3.97 -6.25
N ASN A 241 8.57 -3.88 -6.88
CA ASN A 241 9.67 -4.84 -6.72
C ASN A 241 10.26 -4.88 -5.30
N VAL A 242 10.32 -3.74 -4.59
CA VAL A 242 10.86 -3.66 -3.22
C VAL A 242 10.00 -4.49 -2.26
N LEU A 243 8.70 -4.20 -2.20
CA LEU A 243 7.78 -4.90 -1.31
C LEU A 243 7.58 -6.37 -1.72
N ALA A 244 7.60 -6.66 -3.03
CA ALA A 244 7.63 -8.04 -3.51
C ALA A 244 8.85 -8.81 -3.00
N ALA A 245 10.05 -8.22 -3.15
CA ALA A 245 11.29 -8.83 -2.67
C ALA A 245 11.26 -9.02 -1.14
N ASN A 246 10.75 -8.06 -0.37
CA ASN A 246 10.63 -8.17 1.09
C ASN A 246 9.78 -9.40 1.48
N LEU A 247 8.59 -9.57 0.91
CA LEU A 247 7.74 -10.73 1.21
C LEU A 247 8.36 -12.05 0.73
N LEU A 248 8.95 -12.05 -0.47
CA LEU A 248 9.57 -13.24 -1.06
C LEU A 248 10.79 -13.70 -0.29
N GLU A 249 11.58 -12.79 0.27
CA GLU A 249 12.72 -13.12 1.13
C GLU A 249 12.24 -13.82 2.41
N GLN A 250 11.20 -13.28 3.07
CA GLN A 250 10.61 -13.92 4.25
C GLN A 250 10.06 -15.32 3.93
N ILE A 251 9.36 -15.49 2.79
CA ILE A 251 8.90 -16.80 2.33
C ILE A 251 10.08 -17.74 2.03
N HIS A 252 11.13 -17.27 1.36
CA HIS A 252 12.29 -18.07 1.01
C HIS A 252 13.03 -18.55 2.26
N ASN A 253 13.19 -17.68 3.26
CA ASN A 253 13.83 -18.03 4.53
C ASN A 253 13.06 -19.11 5.30
N GLN A 254 11.72 -19.05 5.31
CA GLN A 254 10.89 -20.03 6.02
C GLN A 254 10.61 -21.30 5.21
N PHE A 255 10.53 -21.21 3.88
CA PHE A 255 10.24 -22.31 2.96
C PHE A 255 11.29 -22.41 1.83
N PRO A 256 12.58 -22.65 2.15
CA PRO A 256 13.67 -22.61 1.16
C PRO A 256 13.57 -23.70 0.08
N GLN A 257 12.72 -24.70 0.27
CA GLN A 257 12.46 -25.75 -0.73
C GLN A 257 11.45 -25.31 -1.81
N ARG A 258 10.78 -24.16 -1.64
CA ARG A 258 9.80 -23.64 -2.59
C ARG A 258 10.50 -23.01 -3.79
N VAL A 259 10.80 -23.84 -4.79
CA VAL A 259 11.54 -23.47 -6.01
C VAL A 259 10.99 -22.21 -6.71
N VAL A 260 9.66 -22.05 -6.75
CA VAL A 260 9.01 -20.88 -7.39
C VAL A 260 9.34 -19.58 -6.66
N THR A 261 9.45 -19.59 -5.33
CA THR A 261 9.81 -18.40 -4.55
C THR A 261 11.24 -17.97 -4.83
N THR A 262 12.18 -18.93 -4.93
CA THR A 262 13.57 -18.63 -5.31
C THR A 262 13.64 -17.90 -6.65
N LEU A 263 12.87 -18.34 -7.65
CA LEU A 263 12.80 -17.67 -8.95
C LEU A 263 12.22 -16.26 -8.84
N ASN A 264 11.07 -16.11 -8.18
CA ASN A 264 10.39 -14.82 -8.04
C ASN A 264 11.25 -13.80 -7.25
N LEU A 265 11.98 -14.25 -6.23
CA LEU A 265 12.92 -13.43 -5.47
C LEU A 265 14.09 -12.99 -6.36
N ALA A 266 14.66 -13.92 -7.15
CA ALA A 266 15.71 -13.60 -8.11
C ALA A 266 15.26 -12.55 -9.14
N ASP A 267 14.03 -12.69 -9.67
CA ASP A 267 13.44 -11.73 -10.61
C ASP A 267 13.25 -10.35 -9.95
N SER A 268 12.81 -10.31 -8.70
CA SER A 268 12.63 -9.06 -7.94
C SER A 268 13.98 -8.38 -7.65
N TYR A 269 14.98 -9.12 -7.16
CA TYR A 269 16.34 -8.59 -6.98
C TYR A 269 16.97 -8.15 -8.29
N TRP A 270 16.72 -8.87 -9.39
CA TRP A 270 17.18 -8.43 -10.70
C TRP A 270 16.53 -7.10 -11.09
N ALA A 271 15.22 -6.92 -10.90
CA ALA A 271 14.53 -5.66 -11.19
C ALA A 271 15.06 -4.49 -10.32
N LEU A 272 15.51 -4.78 -9.11
CA LEU A 272 16.14 -3.82 -8.19
C LEU A 272 17.64 -3.60 -8.46
N ASP A 273 18.21 -4.05 -9.58
CA ASP A 273 19.66 -3.93 -9.85
C ASP A 273 20.57 -4.61 -8.78
N MET A 274 20.01 -5.51 -7.97
CA MET A 274 20.74 -6.32 -6.99
C MET A 274 21.28 -7.58 -7.68
N LYS A 275 22.10 -7.39 -8.71
CA LYS A 275 22.49 -8.47 -9.66
C LYS A 275 23.28 -9.60 -9.01
N ASP A 276 24.11 -9.29 -8.01
CA ASP A 276 24.90 -10.27 -7.26
C ASP A 276 23.97 -11.23 -6.50
N SER A 277 23.06 -10.70 -5.68
CA SER A 277 22.05 -11.50 -4.97
C SER A 277 21.13 -12.27 -5.94
N ALA A 278 20.71 -11.63 -7.03
CA ALA A 278 19.87 -12.27 -8.03
C ALA A 278 20.57 -13.45 -8.74
N CYS A 279 21.84 -13.31 -9.12
CA CYS A 279 22.56 -14.34 -9.86
C CYS A 279 22.72 -15.63 -9.04
N HIS A 280 22.97 -15.49 -7.73
CA HIS A 280 23.06 -16.62 -6.82
C HIS A 280 21.73 -17.38 -6.71
N LEU A 281 20.61 -16.67 -6.58
CA LEU A 281 19.28 -17.27 -6.54
C LEU A 281 18.89 -17.93 -7.87
N TYR A 282 19.20 -17.32 -9.02
CA TYR A 282 19.01 -17.97 -10.32
C TYR A 282 19.83 -19.26 -10.45
N GLY A 283 21.07 -19.26 -9.97
CA GLY A 283 21.92 -20.44 -9.91
C GLY A 283 21.33 -21.55 -9.04
N GLU A 284 20.79 -21.20 -7.87
CA GLU A 284 20.09 -22.12 -6.98
C GLU A 284 18.85 -22.73 -7.66
N TYR A 285 17.98 -21.88 -8.21
CA TYR A 285 16.78 -22.31 -8.93
C TYR A 285 17.14 -23.27 -10.08
N ARG A 286 18.14 -22.93 -10.90
CA ARG A 286 18.59 -23.76 -12.01
C ARG A 286 19.06 -25.13 -11.54
N LYS A 287 19.90 -25.20 -10.50
CA LYS A 287 20.37 -26.47 -9.92
C LYS A 287 19.20 -27.34 -9.45
N ARG A 288 18.22 -26.75 -8.76
CA ARG A 288 17.03 -27.47 -8.28
C ARG A 288 16.18 -28.01 -9.42
N MET A 289 15.92 -27.21 -10.45
CA MET A 289 15.16 -27.63 -11.63
C MET A 289 15.86 -28.77 -12.40
N MET A 290 17.20 -28.73 -12.48
CA MET A 290 17.98 -29.82 -13.06
C MET A 290 17.91 -31.10 -12.23
N ALA A 291 18.04 -31.00 -10.90
CA ALA A 291 18.00 -32.15 -10.00
C ALA A 291 16.66 -32.92 -10.06
N ILE A 292 15.55 -32.24 -10.35
CA ILE A 292 14.23 -32.85 -10.48
C ILE A 292 13.84 -33.18 -11.94
N GLY A 293 14.80 -33.12 -12.88
CA GLY A 293 14.57 -33.47 -14.29
C GLY A 293 13.63 -32.53 -15.05
N LYS A 294 13.53 -31.25 -14.63
CA LYS A 294 12.68 -30.23 -15.25
C LYS A 294 13.50 -29.15 -15.95
N GLN A 295 14.64 -29.50 -16.57
CA GLN A 295 15.50 -28.53 -17.25
C GLN A 295 14.75 -27.71 -18.31
N ASP A 296 13.84 -28.34 -19.06
CA ASP A 296 13.10 -27.71 -20.15
C ASP A 296 12.09 -26.65 -19.68
N ARG A 297 11.84 -26.57 -18.36
CA ARG A 297 10.95 -25.56 -17.75
C ARG A 297 11.70 -24.34 -17.20
N ILE A 298 13.03 -24.31 -17.33
CA ILE A 298 13.84 -23.16 -16.88
C ILE A 298 13.58 -21.97 -17.82
N PRO A 299 13.11 -20.81 -17.32
CA PRO A 299 12.96 -19.62 -18.14
C PRO A 299 14.25 -19.21 -18.85
N LYS A 300 14.15 -18.77 -20.10
CA LYS A 300 15.32 -18.44 -20.94
C LYS A 300 16.25 -17.40 -20.31
N HIS A 301 15.70 -16.44 -19.57
CA HIS A 301 16.50 -15.40 -18.91
C HIS A 301 17.33 -15.91 -17.74
N VAL A 302 16.95 -17.03 -17.11
CA VAL A 302 17.67 -17.58 -15.94
C VAL A 302 19.09 -18.01 -16.31
N ILE A 303 19.28 -18.61 -17.49
CA ILE A 303 20.59 -19.15 -17.90
C ILE A 303 21.67 -18.07 -17.90
N PRO A 304 21.55 -16.97 -18.68
CA PRO A 304 22.57 -15.92 -18.67
C PRO A 304 22.64 -15.17 -17.34
N ARG A 305 21.53 -15.07 -16.58
CA ARG A 305 21.52 -14.38 -15.28
C ARG A 305 22.10 -15.21 -14.13
N SER A 306 22.23 -16.52 -14.30
CA SER A 306 22.87 -17.42 -13.33
C SER A 306 24.41 -17.38 -13.38
N ASP A 307 24.98 -16.66 -14.35
CA ASP A 307 26.42 -16.44 -14.42
C ASP A 307 26.82 -15.23 -13.56
N CYS A 308 27.40 -15.52 -12.41
CA CYS A 308 27.85 -14.49 -11.46
C CYS A 308 29.23 -13.87 -11.81
N THR A 309 29.94 -14.39 -12.82
CA THR A 309 31.32 -13.94 -13.13
C THR A 309 31.38 -12.45 -13.49
N ALA A 310 30.31 -11.91 -14.09
CA ALA A 310 30.19 -10.50 -14.43
C ALA A 310 30.05 -9.55 -13.21
N TYR A 311 29.69 -10.07 -12.04
CA TYR A 311 29.40 -9.28 -10.83
C TYR A 311 30.48 -9.41 -9.75
N MET A 312 31.29 -10.48 -9.81
CA MET A 312 32.42 -10.70 -8.90
C MET A 312 33.58 -9.71 -9.08
N ASN A 313 33.72 -9.09 -10.26
CA ASN A 313 34.84 -8.19 -10.60
C ASN A 313 34.56 -6.70 -10.34
N LYS A 314 33.49 -6.36 -9.60
CA LYS A 314 33.09 -4.96 -9.31
C LYS A 314 33.20 -4.57 -7.82
N LYS A 315 33.87 -5.38 -7.00
CA LYS A 315 34.23 -5.02 -5.62
C LYS A 315 35.63 -4.43 -5.56
#